data_AF-A0A5D2SS61-F1
#
_entry.id   AF-A0A5D2SS61-F1
#
_cell.length_a   1.000
_cell.length_b   1.000
_cell.length_c   1.000
_cell.angle_alpha   90.00
_cell.angle_beta   90.00
_cell.angle_gamma   90.00
#
_symmetry.space_group_name_H-M   'P 1'
#
loop_
_entity.id
_entity.type
_entity.pdbx_description
1 polymer ?
#
loop_
_entity_poly.entity_id
_entity_poly.type
_entity_poly.pdbx_seq_one_letter_code
_entity_poly.pdbx_strand_id
1 'polypeptide(L)'
;MSTMFLRSLLLPLMALATWSHGMSRGQQRPSSLDAASNTLQYHGGPLLTKPNGINVYLIWYGGFSLKDRNSITDFFASFASPGRRQGPSVSTWWRTISTYKDKTGKPVSDTVRLVKQVGDVYSSGKTLKRAQLANFVKSKIESKIFPLDPNGIYLVLTAKDVTVERFCMGSCGFHDSILVGGSTRVVFAHVGDPTVQCPGLCAWPYALPAYGPPGPALVAPNGIGTDGMIINIATLLAGATTNPFKTGYFQGDALAPLEAVTACPGIFGAGAYPGYPGALLVDKMSKASYNAYGANGRKFLLPATWDLIRLNCKVIT
;
A
#
# COMPACT_ATOMS: atom_id res chain seq x y z
N MET A 1 -55.62 57.87 63.96
CA MET A 1 -56.66 56.99 63.40
C MET A 1 -55.96 55.84 62.68
N SER A 2 -56.30 54.60 63.04
CA SER A 2 -56.12 53.33 62.31
C SER A 2 -54.70 52.83 61.95
N THR A 3 -54.25 51.86 62.77
CA THR A 3 -53.78 50.50 62.41
C THR A 3 -53.48 50.14 60.95
N MET A 4 -52.37 49.39 60.73
CA MET A 4 -52.28 48.05 60.09
C MET A 4 -50.89 47.84 59.46
N PHE A 5 -50.03 47.01 60.06
CA PHE A 5 -49.80 45.57 59.82
C PHE A 5 -48.76 45.23 58.74
N LEU A 6 -47.60 44.84 59.25
CA LEU A 6 -46.68 43.79 58.81
C LEU A 6 -47.34 42.69 57.94
N ARG A 7 -46.67 42.27 56.84
CA ARG A 7 -46.47 40.85 56.49
C ARG A 7 -45.57 40.66 55.26
N SER A 8 -44.40 40.11 55.53
CA SER A 8 -43.51 39.40 54.61
C SER A 8 -44.23 38.22 53.94
N LEU A 9 -44.07 38.05 52.63
CA LEU A 9 -44.46 36.82 51.93
C LEU A 9 -43.24 35.91 51.76
N LEU A 10 -43.30 34.73 52.39
CA LEU A 10 -42.42 33.58 52.19
C LEU A 10 -43.21 32.47 51.46
N LEU A 11 -42.67 32.05 50.30
CA LEU A 11 -42.58 30.70 49.68
C LEU A 11 -43.73 29.68 49.79
N PRO A 12 -44.03 28.93 48.70
CA PRO A 12 -43.32 27.64 48.54
C PRO A 12 -43.09 27.19 47.07
N LEU A 13 -41.94 26.57 46.80
CA LEU A 13 -41.79 25.62 45.68
C LEU A 13 -41.66 24.21 46.29
N MET A 14 -42.77 23.48 46.30
CA MET A 14 -42.80 22.05 46.60
C MET A 14 -43.09 21.26 45.32
N ALA A 15 -42.53 20.05 45.29
CA ALA A 15 -42.90 18.85 44.52
C ALA A 15 -41.92 18.47 43.40
N LEU A 16 -41.55 17.20 43.19
CA LEU A 16 -41.78 15.93 43.89
C LEU A 16 -40.74 14.97 43.30
N ALA A 17 -39.99 14.26 44.14
CA ALA A 17 -39.24 13.09 43.72
C ALA A 17 -40.21 11.90 43.65
N THR A 18 -40.27 11.22 42.51
CA THR A 18 -40.85 9.88 42.42
C THR A 18 -39.85 8.94 41.74
N TRP A 19 -39.27 8.07 42.54
CA TRP A 19 -38.69 6.81 42.11
C TRP A 19 -39.75 5.72 42.19
N SER A 20 -39.92 4.92 41.13
CA SER A 20 -40.38 3.51 41.14
C SER A 20 -40.36 3.01 39.68
N HIS A 21 -39.35 2.24 39.28
CA HIS A 21 -39.32 0.77 39.21
C HIS A 21 -40.11 0.15 38.03
N GLY A 22 -39.34 -0.27 37.00
CA GLY A 22 -39.46 -1.56 36.33
C GLY A 22 -40.50 -1.73 35.22
N MET A 23 -40.04 -1.76 33.96
CA MET A 23 -40.24 -2.92 33.08
C MET A 23 -39.10 -2.95 32.04
N SER A 24 -38.24 -3.95 32.16
CA SER A 24 -37.27 -4.36 31.15
C SER A 24 -38.04 -4.89 29.94
N ARG A 25 -38.02 -4.17 28.83
CA ARG A 25 -38.41 -4.69 27.52
C ARG A 25 -37.27 -4.42 26.56
N GLY A 26 -36.64 -5.51 26.14
CA GLY A 26 -35.36 -5.53 25.45
C GLY A 26 -35.30 -4.59 24.25
N GLN A 27 -34.41 -3.61 24.34
CA GLN A 27 -33.76 -3.07 23.14
C GLN A 27 -32.69 -4.08 22.74
N GLN A 28 -33.05 -4.95 21.79
CA GLN A 28 -32.07 -5.72 21.04
C GLN A 28 -31.11 -4.72 20.39
N ARG A 29 -29.91 -4.60 20.95
CA ARG A 29 -28.75 -4.11 20.21
C ARG A 29 -28.66 -4.95 18.93
N PRO A 30 -28.44 -4.34 17.75
CA PRO A 30 -27.99 -5.12 16.60
C PRO A 30 -26.62 -5.69 16.96
N SER A 31 -26.62 -6.94 17.44
CA SER A 31 -25.43 -7.77 17.57
C SER A 31 -25.10 -8.30 16.18
N SER A 32 -24.40 -7.50 15.38
CA SER A 32 -23.69 -7.96 14.18
C SER A 32 -22.67 -6.92 13.70
N LEU A 33 -21.75 -6.56 14.59
CA LEU A 33 -20.37 -6.45 14.15
C LEU A 33 -19.66 -7.58 14.86
N ASP A 34 -19.60 -8.75 14.22
CA ASP A 34 -18.48 -9.63 14.51
C ASP A 34 -17.24 -8.76 14.51
N ALA A 35 -16.46 -8.81 15.59
CA ALA A 35 -15.19 -8.11 15.65
C ALA A 35 -14.40 -8.57 14.44
N ALA A 36 -14.36 -7.75 13.38
CA ALA A 36 -13.57 -8.04 12.21
C ALA A 36 -12.17 -8.30 12.74
N SER A 37 -11.70 -9.52 12.52
CA SER A 37 -10.36 -9.92 12.92
C SER A 37 -9.40 -8.92 12.28
N ASN A 38 -8.87 -7.98 13.06
CA ASN A 38 -7.89 -6.98 12.63
C ASN A 38 -6.52 -7.61 12.36
N THR A 39 -6.46 -8.92 12.20
CA THR A 39 -5.23 -9.67 11.98
C THR A 39 -5.21 -10.16 10.54
N LEU A 40 -4.10 -9.91 9.85
CA LEU A 40 -3.85 -10.44 8.53
C LEU A 40 -3.80 -11.98 8.56
N GLN A 41 -4.80 -12.64 7.98
CA GLN A 41 -4.94 -14.10 8.03
C GLN A 41 -4.28 -14.77 6.83
N TYR A 42 -3.78 -15.99 7.02
CA TYR A 42 -3.30 -16.83 5.94
C TYR A 42 -4.39 -17.81 5.48
N HIS A 43 -4.72 -17.77 4.19
CA HIS A 43 -5.82 -18.55 3.59
C HIS A 43 -5.33 -19.84 2.89
N GLY A 44 -4.09 -20.27 3.18
CA GLY A 44 -3.56 -21.59 2.79
C GLY A 44 -3.06 -21.72 1.36
N GLY A 45 -3.14 -20.66 0.56
CA GLY A 45 -2.70 -20.61 -0.84
C GLY A 45 -1.19 -20.38 -1.01
N PRO A 46 -0.67 -20.47 -2.24
CA PRO A 46 0.76 -20.34 -2.51
C PRO A 46 1.28 -18.93 -2.23
N LEU A 47 2.55 -18.83 -1.86
CA LEU A 47 3.34 -17.60 -1.86
C LEU A 47 4.51 -17.74 -2.86
N LEU A 48 5.21 -16.66 -3.16
CA LEU A 48 6.43 -16.72 -3.97
C LEU A 48 7.65 -17.08 -3.11
N THR A 49 7.82 -18.38 -2.85
CA THR A 49 8.78 -18.94 -1.87
C THR A 49 9.99 -19.63 -2.50
N LYS A 50 10.18 -19.58 -3.82
CA LYS A 50 11.28 -20.35 -4.43
C LYS A 50 12.66 -19.81 -3.99
N PRO A 51 13.64 -20.70 -3.69
CA PRO A 51 14.97 -20.30 -3.22
C PRO A 51 15.79 -19.47 -4.21
N ASN A 52 15.50 -19.56 -5.51
CA ASN A 52 16.25 -18.85 -6.55
C ASN A 52 15.90 -17.36 -6.68
N GLY A 53 15.04 -16.83 -5.82
CA GLY A 53 14.63 -15.43 -5.84
C GLY A 53 13.40 -15.16 -6.70
N ILE A 54 12.79 -14.01 -6.46
CA ILE A 54 11.69 -13.46 -7.26
C ILE A 54 12.28 -12.59 -8.36
N ASN A 55 12.05 -12.99 -9.61
CA ASN A 55 12.44 -12.21 -10.77
C ASN A 55 11.34 -11.18 -11.10
N VAL A 56 11.73 -9.95 -11.37
CA VAL A 56 10.85 -8.90 -11.86
C VAL A 56 11.17 -8.64 -13.33
N TYR A 57 10.13 -8.72 -14.16
CA TYR A 57 10.16 -8.41 -15.59
C TYR A 57 9.38 -7.11 -15.82
N LEU A 58 10.10 -6.05 -16.15
CA LEU A 58 9.56 -4.69 -16.14
C LEU A 58 9.18 -4.19 -17.54
N ILE A 59 7.96 -3.67 -17.68
CA ILE A 59 7.50 -3.05 -18.92
C ILE A 59 7.26 -1.56 -18.68
N TRP A 60 8.01 -0.72 -19.39
CA TRP A 60 7.81 0.72 -19.45
C TRP A 60 6.80 1.06 -20.54
N TYR A 61 5.53 1.23 -20.18
CA TYR A 61 4.46 1.55 -21.11
C TYR A 61 4.27 3.07 -21.20
N GLY A 62 4.74 3.67 -22.29
CA GLY A 62 4.71 5.10 -22.56
C GLY A 62 6.03 5.83 -22.29
N GLY A 63 5.96 7.16 -22.28
CA GLY A 63 7.11 8.06 -22.15
C GLY A 63 7.55 8.25 -20.71
N PHE A 64 8.69 7.65 -20.34
CA PHE A 64 9.37 7.89 -19.06
C PHE A 64 10.68 8.62 -19.28
N SER A 65 10.97 9.62 -18.45
CA SER A 65 12.28 10.28 -18.50
C SER A 65 13.38 9.33 -18.02
N LEU A 66 14.62 9.59 -18.45
CA LEU A 66 15.78 8.82 -17.95
C LEU A 66 15.92 8.94 -16.43
N LYS A 67 15.60 10.12 -15.86
CA LYS A 67 15.64 10.35 -14.41
C LYS A 67 14.65 9.43 -13.66
N ASP A 68 13.44 9.29 -14.18
CA ASP A 68 12.40 8.47 -13.54
C ASP A 68 12.77 6.99 -13.64
N ARG A 69 13.21 6.54 -14.83
CA ARG A 69 13.68 5.17 -15.06
C ARG A 69 14.84 4.82 -14.13
N ASN A 70 15.83 5.71 -14.01
CA ASN A 70 16.98 5.48 -13.13
C ASN A 70 16.55 5.37 -11.66
N SER A 71 15.63 6.22 -11.20
CA SER A 71 15.18 6.18 -9.80
C SER A 71 14.45 4.88 -9.46
N ILE A 72 13.60 4.38 -10.35
CA ILE A 72 12.86 3.13 -10.17
C ILE A 72 13.78 1.90 -10.34
N THR A 73 14.72 1.92 -11.29
CA THR A 73 15.69 0.82 -11.42
C THR A 73 16.67 0.79 -10.25
N ASP A 74 17.08 1.93 -9.71
CA ASP A 74 17.84 2.04 -8.45
C ASP A 74 17.04 1.46 -7.27
N PHE A 75 15.71 1.67 -7.23
CA PHE A 75 14.86 1.03 -6.21
C PHE A 75 14.95 -0.50 -6.29
N PHE A 76 14.87 -1.11 -7.48
CA PHE A 76 15.06 -2.55 -7.64
C PHE A 76 16.48 -3.01 -7.27
N ALA A 77 17.51 -2.25 -7.64
CA ALA A 77 18.89 -2.55 -7.24
C ALA A 77 19.10 -2.50 -5.71
N SER A 78 18.25 -1.75 -5.00
CA SER A 78 18.33 -1.57 -3.54
C SER A 78 17.90 -2.80 -2.75
N PHE A 79 17.22 -3.79 -3.38
CA PHE A 79 16.91 -5.07 -2.73
C PHE A 79 18.17 -5.89 -2.43
N ALA A 80 19.20 -5.78 -3.28
CA ALA A 80 20.47 -6.49 -3.13
C ALA A 80 21.57 -5.67 -2.43
N SER A 81 21.34 -4.37 -2.21
CA SER A 81 22.30 -3.49 -1.55
C SER A 81 21.97 -3.39 -0.05
N PRO A 82 22.73 -4.06 0.85
CA PRO A 82 22.67 -3.69 2.25
C PRO A 82 23.09 -2.21 2.33
N GLY A 83 22.31 -1.38 3.03
CA GLY A 83 22.58 0.05 3.12
C GLY A 83 24.04 0.27 3.52
N ARG A 84 24.82 1.01 2.71
CA ARG A 84 26.22 1.38 3.03
C ARG A 84 26.36 2.26 4.28
N ARG A 85 25.24 2.56 4.95
CA ARG A 85 25.10 3.38 6.16
C ARG A 85 24.33 2.56 7.19
N GLN A 86 24.66 2.70 8.46
CA GLN A 86 24.01 2.06 9.63
C GLN A 86 22.54 2.52 9.80
N GLY A 87 21.69 2.32 8.79
CA GLY A 87 20.33 2.81 8.80
C GLY A 87 19.39 1.98 7.93
N PRO A 88 18.09 2.28 8.01
CA PRO A 88 17.03 1.55 7.32
C PRO A 88 17.22 1.57 5.79
N SER A 89 16.97 0.46 5.10
CA SER A 89 17.18 0.31 3.65
C SER A 89 16.11 -0.57 2.99
N VAL A 90 15.97 -0.50 1.66
CA VAL A 90 14.98 -1.33 0.93
C VAL A 90 15.12 -2.82 1.26
N SER A 91 16.35 -3.33 1.38
CA SER A 91 16.61 -4.72 1.78
C SER A 91 16.14 -5.06 3.21
N THR A 92 16.28 -4.14 4.17
CA THR A 92 15.83 -4.37 5.56
C THR A 92 14.31 -4.27 5.69
N TRP A 93 13.67 -3.42 4.89
CA TRP A 93 12.21 -3.41 4.75
C TRP A 93 11.70 -4.75 4.22
N TRP A 94 12.29 -5.24 3.13
CA TRP A 94 11.89 -6.51 2.50
C TRP A 94 12.01 -7.71 3.44
N ARG A 95 12.99 -7.71 4.35
CA ARG A 95 13.15 -8.76 5.36
C ARG A 95 11.88 -9.00 6.19
N THR A 96 11.04 -7.97 6.40
CA THR A 96 9.76 -8.16 7.10
C THR A 96 8.77 -8.94 6.22
N ILE A 97 8.72 -8.67 4.91
CA ILE A 97 7.92 -9.45 3.94
C ILE A 97 8.43 -10.90 3.85
N SER A 98 9.74 -11.13 3.91
CA SER A 98 10.33 -12.46 3.94
C SER A 98 9.99 -13.28 5.19
N THR A 99 9.29 -12.72 6.19
CA THR A 99 8.81 -13.50 7.34
C THR A 99 7.51 -14.25 7.08
N TYR A 100 6.79 -13.90 6.01
CA TYR A 100 5.54 -14.53 5.61
C TYR A 100 5.82 -15.93 5.07
N LYS A 101 5.07 -16.95 5.50
CA LYS A 101 5.35 -18.35 5.20
C LYS A 101 4.17 -19.03 4.53
N ASP A 102 4.45 -19.94 3.61
CA ASP A 102 3.42 -20.82 3.07
C ASP A 102 3.04 -21.95 4.03
N LYS A 103 2.06 -22.76 3.62
CA LYS A 103 1.56 -23.91 4.38
C LYS A 103 2.66 -24.94 4.73
N THR A 104 3.75 -24.97 3.98
CA THR A 104 4.91 -25.85 4.24
C THR A 104 5.97 -25.21 5.13
N GLY A 105 5.72 -23.99 5.61
CA GLY A 105 6.64 -23.22 6.45
C GLY A 105 7.76 -22.53 5.67
N LYS A 106 7.72 -22.53 4.33
CA LYS A 106 8.73 -21.86 3.51
C LYS A 106 8.44 -20.36 3.45
N PRO A 107 9.44 -19.49 3.72
CA PRO A 107 9.25 -18.05 3.67
C PRO A 107 9.15 -17.53 2.24
N VAL A 108 8.53 -16.36 2.07
CA VAL A 108 8.71 -15.53 0.87
C VAL A 108 10.19 -15.32 0.62
N SER A 109 10.59 -15.41 -0.64
CA SER A 109 12.00 -15.27 -1.00
C SER A 109 12.58 -13.93 -0.51
N ASP A 110 13.76 -14.00 0.11
CA ASP A 110 14.51 -12.84 0.58
C ASP A 110 15.08 -11.99 -0.56
N THR A 111 15.10 -12.55 -1.77
CA THR A 111 15.76 -11.93 -2.90
C THR A 111 14.76 -11.56 -3.99
N VAL A 112 14.78 -10.28 -4.37
CA VAL A 112 14.02 -9.73 -5.50
C VAL A 112 15.02 -9.12 -6.48
N ARG A 113 14.86 -9.41 -7.78
CA ARG A 113 15.78 -8.94 -8.82
C ARG A 113 15.03 -8.44 -10.03
N LEU A 114 15.32 -7.22 -10.48
CA LEU A 114 14.96 -6.80 -11.83
C LEU A 114 15.89 -7.49 -12.83
N VAL A 115 15.37 -8.44 -13.60
CA VAL A 115 16.19 -9.29 -14.50
C VAL A 115 16.06 -8.93 -15.96
N LYS A 116 14.94 -8.34 -16.37
CA LYS A 116 14.74 -7.85 -17.74
C LYS A 116 13.76 -6.71 -17.75
N GLN A 117 13.99 -5.75 -18.64
CA GLN A 117 13.09 -4.64 -18.87
C GLN A 117 12.91 -4.37 -20.37
N VAL A 118 11.73 -3.90 -20.75
CA VAL A 118 11.43 -3.49 -22.12
C VAL A 118 10.62 -2.20 -22.15
N GLY A 119 10.78 -1.43 -23.22
CA GLY A 119 9.94 -0.27 -23.50
C GLY A 119 8.80 -0.61 -24.45
N ASP A 120 7.69 0.08 -24.30
CA ASP A 120 6.57 0.04 -25.21
C ASP A 120 6.03 1.46 -25.44
N VAL A 121 6.05 1.91 -26.69
CA VAL A 121 5.68 3.28 -27.07
C VAL A 121 4.19 3.33 -27.41
N TYR A 122 3.36 3.08 -26.40
CA TYR A 122 1.90 3.16 -26.50
C TYR A 122 1.27 2.19 -27.52
N SER A 123 1.77 0.95 -27.63
CA SER A 123 1.33 -0.01 -28.66
C SER A 123 -0.17 -0.34 -28.64
N SER A 124 -0.84 -0.08 -27.51
CA SER A 124 -2.26 -0.32 -27.28
C SER A 124 -3.03 0.97 -26.96
N GLY A 125 -2.46 2.13 -27.32
CA GLY A 125 -3.04 3.45 -27.05
C GLY A 125 -2.81 3.96 -25.61
N LYS A 126 -3.41 5.11 -25.28
CA LYS A 126 -3.25 5.76 -23.96
C LYS A 126 -4.39 5.48 -22.98
N THR A 127 -5.40 4.71 -23.39
CA THR A 127 -6.51 4.31 -22.52
C THR A 127 -6.58 2.80 -22.50
N LEU A 128 -6.33 2.20 -21.34
CA LEU A 128 -6.20 0.75 -21.19
C LEU A 128 -7.19 0.20 -20.17
N LYS A 129 -7.73 -0.98 -20.45
CA LYS A 129 -8.48 -1.80 -19.50
C LYS A 129 -7.55 -2.75 -18.76
N ARG A 130 -7.93 -3.21 -17.57
CA ARG A 130 -7.10 -4.18 -16.80
C ARG A 130 -6.90 -5.49 -17.57
N ALA A 131 -7.93 -5.94 -18.30
CA ALA A 131 -7.84 -7.11 -19.18
C ALA A 131 -6.86 -6.92 -20.34
N GLN A 132 -6.70 -5.69 -20.86
CA GLN A 132 -5.70 -5.41 -21.90
C GLN A 132 -4.28 -5.51 -21.35
N LEU A 133 -4.04 -5.08 -20.10
CA LEU A 133 -2.73 -5.24 -19.44
C LEU A 133 -2.37 -6.73 -19.25
N ALA A 134 -3.34 -7.55 -18.85
CA ALA A 134 -3.17 -9.00 -18.75
C ALA A 134 -2.77 -9.64 -20.10
N ASN A 135 -3.52 -9.33 -21.16
CA ASN A 135 -3.22 -9.81 -22.52
C ASN A 135 -1.88 -9.29 -23.03
N PHE A 136 -1.54 -8.05 -22.69
CA PHE A 136 -0.27 -7.44 -23.07
C PHE A 136 0.91 -8.15 -22.42
N VAL A 137 0.88 -8.41 -21.10
CA VAL A 137 1.89 -9.21 -20.40
C VAL A 137 2.00 -10.61 -21.03
N LYS A 138 0.85 -11.28 -21.24
CA LYS A 138 0.79 -12.60 -21.89
C LYS A 138 1.49 -12.58 -23.25
N SER A 139 1.23 -11.58 -24.07
CA SER A 139 1.85 -11.44 -25.41
C SER A 139 3.38 -11.29 -25.34
N LYS A 140 3.92 -10.56 -24.34
CA LYS A 140 5.38 -10.43 -24.17
C LYS A 140 6.03 -11.75 -23.73
N ILE A 141 5.30 -12.61 -23.02
CA ILE A 141 5.77 -13.96 -22.66
C ILE A 141 5.70 -14.89 -23.87
N GLU A 142 4.58 -14.92 -24.58
CA GLU A 142 4.36 -15.82 -25.74
C GLU A 142 5.28 -15.48 -26.92
N SER A 143 5.59 -14.19 -27.11
CA SER A 143 6.59 -13.72 -28.09
C SER A 143 8.04 -13.91 -27.64
N LYS A 144 8.28 -14.55 -26.48
CA LYS A 144 9.61 -14.81 -25.89
C LYS A 144 10.41 -13.54 -25.58
N ILE A 145 9.77 -12.38 -25.54
CA ILE A 145 10.38 -11.14 -25.04
C ILE A 145 10.72 -11.30 -23.56
N PHE A 146 9.83 -11.92 -22.78
CA PHE A 146 10.12 -12.40 -21.44
C PHE A 146 10.02 -13.94 -21.40
N PRO A 147 10.80 -14.61 -20.52
CA PRO A 147 10.61 -16.03 -20.26
C PRO A 147 9.27 -16.27 -19.56
N LEU A 148 8.77 -17.51 -19.60
CA LEU A 148 7.68 -17.97 -18.75
C LEU A 148 8.23 -18.32 -17.36
N ASP A 149 7.87 -17.54 -16.34
CA ASP A 149 8.41 -17.65 -14.98
C ASP A 149 7.27 -17.64 -13.94
N PRO A 150 6.85 -18.81 -13.44
CA PRO A 150 5.78 -18.92 -12.45
C PRO A 150 6.19 -18.42 -11.04
N ASN A 151 7.46 -18.10 -10.81
CA ASN A 151 7.92 -17.45 -9.57
C ASN A 151 8.29 -15.97 -9.78
N GLY A 152 8.12 -15.46 -11.00
CA GLY A 152 8.38 -14.08 -11.35
C GLY A 152 7.14 -13.19 -11.23
N ILE A 153 7.39 -11.89 -11.26
CA ILE A 153 6.37 -10.84 -11.34
C ILE A 153 6.61 -10.04 -12.62
N TYR A 154 5.59 -9.99 -13.48
CA TYR A 154 5.60 -9.14 -14.66
C TYR A 154 4.96 -7.80 -14.32
N LEU A 155 5.77 -6.75 -14.19
CA LEU A 155 5.33 -5.44 -13.73
C LEU A 155 5.19 -4.48 -14.91
N VAL A 156 3.98 -3.97 -15.13
CA VAL A 156 3.71 -2.90 -16.09
C VAL A 156 3.68 -1.55 -15.38
N LEU A 157 4.54 -0.64 -15.80
CA LEU A 157 4.53 0.76 -15.36
C LEU A 157 3.98 1.63 -16.47
N THR A 158 2.89 2.37 -16.22
CA THR A 158 2.29 3.26 -17.22
C THR A 158 2.67 4.72 -16.96
N ALA A 159 3.06 5.43 -18.01
CA ALA A 159 3.43 6.85 -17.96
C ALA A 159 2.25 7.74 -17.54
N LYS A 160 2.55 8.97 -17.12
CA LYS A 160 1.58 9.94 -16.56
C LYS A 160 0.43 10.32 -17.50
N ASP A 161 0.61 10.13 -18.80
CA ASP A 161 -0.37 10.42 -19.84
C ASP A 161 -1.16 9.19 -20.30
N VAL A 162 -1.10 8.08 -19.53
CA VAL A 162 -1.86 6.85 -19.78
C VAL A 162 -2.92 6.67 -18.70
N THR A 163 -4.17 6.52 -19.13
CA THR A 163 -5.30 6.19 -18.28
C THR A 163 -5.49 4.68 -18.25
N VAL A 164 -5.57 4.11 -17.05
CA VAL A 164 -5.92 2.70 -16.85
C VAL A 164 -7.23 2.60 -16.09
N GLU A 165 -8.09 1.70 -16.51
CA GLU A 165 -9.35 1.38 -15.83
C GLU A 165 -9.15 1.21 -14.31
N ARG A 166 -9.90 2.00 -13.54
CA ARG A 166 -9.89 2.08 -12.06
C ARG A 166 -8.60 2.63 -11.42
N PHE A 167 -7.59 3.03 -12.20
CA PHE A 167 -6.47 3.81 -11.66
C PHE A 167 -7.00 5.11 -11.06
N CYS A 168 -6.47 5.52 -9.91
CA CYS A 168 -6.94 6.68 -9.14
C CYS A 168 -8.37 6.58 -8.56
N MET A 169 -9.02 5.42 -8.65
CA MET A 169 -10.34 5.17 -8.05
C MET A 169 -10.22 4.34 -6.77
N GLY A 170 -9.43 4.82 -5.81
CA GLY A 170 -9.15 4.15 -4.53
C GLY A 170 -7.96 3.19 -4.55
N SER A 171 -7.31 2.98 -5.70
CA SER A 171 -6.01 2.32 -5.79
C SER A 171 -5.12 2.95 -6.85
N CYS A 172 -3.81 2.72 -6.70
CA CYS A 172 -2.76 3.29 -7.54
C CYS A 172 -2.12 2.26 -8.48
N GLY A 173 -2.81 1.13 -8.62
CA GLY A 173 -2.31 -0.07 -9.26
C GLY A 173 -3.02 -1.31 -8.72
N PHE A 174 -2.56 -2.47 -9.18
CA PHE A 174 -3.06 -3.78 -8.75
C PHE A 174 -2.06 -4.89 -9.09
N HIS A 175 -2.17 -6.03 -8.43
CA HIS A 175 -1.60 -7.30 -8.91
C HIS A 175 -2.72 -8.30 -9.21
N ASP A 176 -2.46 -9.23 -10.11
CA ASP A 176 -3.35 -10.34 -10.44
C ASP A 176 -2.55 -11.49 -11.07
N SER A 177 -3.24 -12.56 -11.47
CA SER A 177 -2.63 -13.71 -12.14
C SER A 177 -3.28 -14.00 -13.49
N ILE A 178 -2.48 -14.55 -14.41
CA ILE A 178 -2.92 -14.95 -15.75
C ILE A 178 -2.43 -16.35 -16.09
N LEU A 179 -3.21 -17.08 -16.89
CA LEU A 179 -2.78 -18.34 -17.49
C LEU A 179 -2.09 -18.09 -18.83
N VAL A 180 -0.87 -18.61 -18.95
CA VAL A 180 -0.03 -18.55 -20.15
C VAL A 180 0.22 -19.97 -20.64
N GLY A 181 0.16 -20.19 -21.97
CA GLY A 181 0.35 -21.52 -22.56
C GLY A 181 -0.68 -22.56 -22.12
N GLY A 182 -1.86 -22.14 -21.64
CA GLY A 182 -2.97 -23.01 -21.25
C GLY A 182 -2.86 -23.68 -19.87
N SER A 183 -1.68 -23.68 -19.24
CA SER A 183 -1.46 -24.45 -18.00
C SER A 183 -0.66 -23.72 -16.92
N THR A 184 0.17 -22.74 -17.28
CA THR A 184 1.07 -22.09 -16.31
C THR A 184 0.48 -20.77 -15.86
N ARG A 185 0.24 -20.65 -14.55
CA ARG A 185 -0.20 -19.41 -13.93
C ARG A 185 1.00 -18.55 -13.55
N VAL A 186 0.99 -17.28 -13.93
CA VAL A 186 2.01 -16.29 -13.57
C VAL A 186 1.38 -15.08 -12.90
N VAL A 187 2.18 -14.34 -12.14
CA VAL A 187 1.75 -13.13 -11.43
C VAL A 187 2.16 -11.90 -12.23
N PHE A 188 1.25 -10.95 -12.41
CA PHE A 188 1.55 -9.67 -13.01
C PHE A 188 1.00 -8.53 -12.15
N ALA A 189 1.59 -7.36 -12.31
CA ALA A 189 1.16 -6.16 -11.59
C ALA A 189 1.19 -4.94 -12.50
N HIS A 190 0.45 -3.91 -12.09
CA HIS A 190 0.41 -2.60 -12.73
C HIS A 190 0.56 -1.50 -11.69
N VAL A 191 1.39 -0.49 -12.00
CA VAL A 191 1.43 0.79 -11.28
C VAL A 191 1.41 1.91 -12.31
N GLY A 192 0.55 2.91 -12.10
CA GLY A 192 0.52 4.11 -12.93
C GLY A 192 1.26 5.28 -12.31
N ASP A 193 1.84 6.15 -13.14
CA ASP A 193 2.34 7.44 -12.70
C ASP A 193 1.16 8.36 -12.32
N PRO A 194 1.08 8.80 -11.05
CA PRO A 194 -0.07 9.53 -10.55
C PRO A 194 -0.02 11.04 -10.84
N THR A 195 1.07 11.56 -11.41
CA THR A 195 1.36 13.00 -11.51
C THR A 195 0.20 13.83 -12.04
N VAL A 196 -0.52 13.32 -13.05
CA VAL A 196 -1.61 14.05 -13.72
C VAL A 196 -2.98 13.72 -13.14
N GLN A 197 -3.25 12.45 -12.81
CA GLN A 197 -4.60 11.99 -12.50
C GLN A 197 -4.94 12.10 -11.00
N CYS A 198 -4.02 11.77 -10.10
CA CYS A 198 -4.30 11.74 -8.66
C CYS A 198 -3.04 11.82 -7.78
N PRO A 199 -2.20 12.86 -7.92
CA PRO A 199 -0.97 12.95 -7.13
C PRO A 199 -1.27 12.90 -5.62
N GLY A 200 -2.32 13.57 -5.16
CA GLY A 200 -2.72 13.58 -3.75
C GLY A 200 -3.14 12.22 -3.15
N LEU A 201 -3.56 11.27 -3.98
CA LEU A 201 -3.93 9.92 -3.52
C LEU A 201 -2.71 8.99 -3.58
N CYS A 202 -2.02 8.99 -4.71
CA CYS A 202 -1.04 7.95 -5.05
C CYS A 202 0.41 8.38 -4.86
N ALA A 203 0.66 9.66 -4.57
CA ALA A 203 1.96 10.18 -4.17
C ALA A 203 1.93 10.84 -2.79
N TRP A 204 0.87 10.64 -1.99
CA TRP A 204 0.89 11.06 -0.58
C TRP A 204 2.03 10.34 0.17
N PRO A 205 2.83 11.03 0.99
CA PRO A 205 2.69 12.39 1.51
C PRO A 205 3.39 13.51 0.71
N TYR A 206 3.84 13.25 -0.52
CA TYR A 206 4.54 14.22 -1.38
C TYR A 206 3.63 15.10 -2.24
N ALA A 207 2.33 14.87 -2.19
CA ALA A 207 1.32 15.72 -2.80
C ALA A 207 0.14 15.90 -1.85
N LEU A 208 -0.52 17.04 -1.96
CA LEU A 208 -1.65 17.38 -1.11
C LEU A 208 -2.81 16.42 -1.38
N PRO A 209 -3.34 15.73 -0.36
CA PRO A 209 -4.49 14.86 -0.54
C PRO A 209 -5.74 15.69 -0.83
N ALA A 210 -6.67 15.13 -1.61
CA ALA A 210 -7.95 15.80 -1.93
C ALA A 210 -8.90 15.88 -0.72
N TYR A 211 -8.70 15.01 0.28
CA TYR A 211 -9.52 14.89 1.48
C TYR A 211 -8.61 14.71 2.72
N GLY A 212 -9.10 15.14 3.89
CA GLY A 212 -8.39 15.05 5.16
C GLY A 212 -7.79 16.39 5.63
N PRO A 213 -7.24 16.44 6.86
CA PRO A 213 -6.67 17.67 7.41
C PRO A 213 -5.46 18.12 6.57
N PRO A 214 -5.43 19.38 6.08
CA PRO A 214 -4.40 19.84 5.16
C PRO A 214 -3.09 20.12 5.92
N GLY A 215 -2.14 19.19 5.81
CA GLY A 215 -0.71 19.46 6.08
C GLY A 215 0.03 19.82 4.79
N PRO A 216 1.15 20.57 4.86
CA PRO A 216 1.98 20.82 3.68
C PRO A 216 2.54 19.49 3.13
N ALA A 217 2.57 19.38 1.80
CA ALA A 217 3.20 18.24 1.14
C ALA A 217 4.70 18.17 1.50
N LEU A 218 5.20 16.95 1.69
CA LEU A 218 6.62 16.71 1.92
C LEU A 218 7.42 16.87 0.63
N VAL A 219 8.74 17.04 0.76
CA VAL A 219 9.64 17.11 -0.40
C VAL A 219 10.02 15.70 -0.84
N ALA A 220 9.71 15.38 -2.10
CA ALA A 220 9.99 14.09 -2.74
C ALA A 220 11.49 13.95 -3.10
N PRO A 221 12.20 12.88 -2.71
CA PRO A 221 13.61 12.70 -3.05
C PRO A 221 13.89 12.44 -4.53
N ASN A 222 12.98 11.82 -5.27
CA ASN A 222 13.15 11.43 -6.67
C ASN A 222 12.20 12.18 -7.62
N GLY A 223 11.11 12.72 -7.08
CA GLY A 223 10.08 13.46 -7.81
C GLY A 223 8.70 12.91 -7.46
N ILE A 224 7.69 13.78 -7.37
CA ILE A 224 6.36 13.43 -6.83
C ILE A 224 5.77 12.18 -7.50
N GLY A 225 5.69 12.15 -8.83
CA GLY A 225 5.17 11.00 -9.58
C GLY A 225 5.98 9.73 -9.35
N THR A 226 7.30 9.82 -9.49
CA THR A 226 8.22 8.69 -9.35
C THR A 226 8.21 8.10 -7.94
N ASP A 227 8.23 8.92 -6.90
CA ASP A 227 8.16 8.45 -5.51
C ASP A 227 6.79 7.86 -5.19
N GLY A 228 5.71 8.44 -5.74
CA GLY A 228 4.38 7.83 -5.69
C GLY A 228 4.34 6.45 -6.35
N MET A 229 4.96 6.31 -7.52
CA MET A 229 5.10 4.98 -8.15
C MET A 229 5.92 4.04 -7.28
N ILE A 230 7.05 4.46 -6.70
CA ILE A 230 7.90 3.60 -5.86
C ILE A 230 7.16 3.10 -4.61
N ILE A 231 6.41 3.97 -3.93
CA ILE A 231 5.55 3.58 -2.80
C ILE A 231 4.58 2.47 -3.24
N ASN A 232 3.94 2.63 -4.41
CA ASN A 232 2.96 1.66 -4.91
C ASN A 232 3.59 0.39 -5.49
N ILE A 233 4.79 0.47 -6.07
CA ILE A 233 5.57 -0.71 -6.46
C ILE A 233 5.90 -1.52 -5.21
N ALA A 234 6.37 -0.88 -4.13
CA ALA A 234 6.64 -1.56 -2.86
C ALA A 234 5.37 -2.26 -2.32
N THR A 235 4.26 -1.52 -2.23
CA THR A 235 2.96 -2.06 -1.81
C THR A 235 2.55 -3.29 -2.61
N LEU A 236 2.61 -3.21 -3.94
CA LEU A 236 2.15 -4.30 -4.80
C LEU A 236 3.12 -5.47 -4.87
N LEU A 237 4.44 -5.25 -4.76
CA LEU A 237 5.39 -6.36 -4.66
C LEU A 237 5.18 -7.16 -3.37
N ALA A 238 4.91 -6.49 -2.25
CA ALA A 238 4.56 -7.17 -1.02
C ALA A 238 3.26 -7.99 -1.20
N GLY A 239 2.18 -7.37 -1.69
CA GLY A 239 0.91 -8.07 -1.95
C GLY A 239 1.06 -9.24 -2.93
N ALA A 240 1.74 -9.04 -4.06
CA ALA A 240 1.95 -10.06 -5.09
C ALA A 240 2.82 -11.24 -4.61
N THR A 241 3.66 -11.06 -3.59
CA THR A 241 4.50 -12.14 -3.05
C THR A 241 3.85 -12.87 -1.89
N THR A 242 3.07 -12.17 -1.07
CA THR A 242 2.35 -12.75 0.07
C THR A 242 0.96 -13.27 -0.28
N ASN A 243 0.38 -12.83 -1.39
CA ASN A 243 -0.96 -13.19 -1.87
C ASN A 243 -1.05 -13.28 -3.41
N PRO A 244 -0.12 -13.96 -4.11
CA PRO A 244 -0.03 -13.96 -5.59
C PRO A 244 -1.30 -14.39 -6.32
N PHE A 245 -2.09 -15.26 -5.68
CA PHE A 245 -3.28 -15.89 -6.27
C PHE A 245 -4.53 -15.68 -5.43
N LYS A 246 -4.59 -14.58 -4.66
CA LYS A 246 -5.75 -14.18 -3.85
C LYS A 246 -6.22 -15.25 -2.83
N THR A 247 -5.28 -16.06 -2.37
CA THR A 247 -5.48 -17.16 -1.42
C THR A 247 -4.34 -17.24 -0.38
N GLY A 248 -3.43 -16.27 -0.37
CA GLY A 248 -2.33 -16.16 0.58
C GLY A 248 -2.72 -15.36 1.82
N TYR A 249 -2.00 -14.27 2.12
CA TYR A 249 -2.26 -13.43 3.29
C TYR A 249 -3.13 -12.22 2.98
N PHE A 250 -4.30 -12.14 3.62
CA PHE A 250 -5.17 -10.95 3.57
C PHE A 250 -6.20 -10.92 4.71
N GLN A 251 -6.80 -9.75 4.92
CA GLN A 251 -7.98 -9.55 5.76
C GLN A 251 -9.10 -8.83 4.97
N GLY A 252 -10.33 -8.94 5.46
CA GLY A 252 -11.51 -8.40 4.79
C GLY A 252 -12.01 -9.28 3.64
N ASP A 253 -12.82 -8.68 2.75
CA ASP A 253 -13.38 -9.37 1.58
C ASP A 253 -12.28 -9.76 0.59
N ALA A 254 -12.28 -11.01 0.11
CA ALA A 254 -11.33 -11.50 -0.89
C ALA A 254 -11.41 -10.74 -2.24
N LEU A 255 -12.52 -10.05 -2.52
CA LEU A 255 -12.71 -9.18 -3.68
C LEU A 255 -12.12 -7.77 -3.48
N ALA A 256 -11.88 -7.36 -2.23
CA ALA A 256 -11.25 -6.10 -1.86
C ALA A 256 -10.33 -6.25 -0.62
N PRO A 257 -9.30 -7.11 -0.71
CA PRO A 257 -8.51 -7.50 0.45
C PRO A 257 -7.57 -6.38 0.90
N LEU A 258 -7.37 -6.29 2.22
CA LEU A 258 -6.20 -5.63 2.80
C LEU A 258 -5.10 -6.68 2.98
N GLU A 259 -3.93 -6.43 2.39
CA GLU A 259 -2.79 -7.32 2.29
C GLU A 259 -1.63 -6.82 3.18
N ALA A 260 -0.46 -7.44 3.07
CA ALA A 260 0.72 -7.19 3.92
C ALA A 260 1.06 -5.70 4.13
N VAL A 261 0.86 -4.86 3.12
CA VAL A 261 1.09 -3.41 3.20
C VAL A 261 -0.21 -2.62 3.29
N THR A 262 -1.25 -2.99 2.54
CA THR A 262 -2.50 -2.22 2.51
C THR A 262 -3.31 -2.35 3.81
N ALA A 263 -3.01 -3.33 4.67
CA ALA A 263 -3.47 -3.37 6.06
C ALA A 263 -2.87 -2.25 6.95
N CYS A 264 -1.83 -1.56 6.48
CA CYS A 264 -1.12 -0.48 7.18
C CYS A 264 -1.18 0.86 6.41
N PRO A 265 -2.38 1.35 6.05
CA PRO A 265 -2.51 2.49 5.15
C PRO A 265 -1.94 3.77 5.79
N GLY A 266 -1.10 4.48 5.03
CA GLY A 266 -0.59 5.80 5.41
C GLY A 266 0.44 5.82 6.54
N ILE A 267 0.92 4.67 7.00
CA ILE A 267 1.95 4.57 8.03
C ILE A 267 3.33 4.45 7.35
N PHE A 268 4.20 5.43 7.55
CA PHE A 268 5.57 5.42 7.01
C PHE A 268 6.65 5.56 8.09
N GLY A 269 6.31 6.16 9.23
CA GLY A 269 7.23 6.39 10.35
C GLY A 269 6.54 6.22 11.71
N ALA A 270 7.34 6.23 12.78
CA ALA A 270 6.83 6.08 14.14
C ALA A 270 5.85 7.22 14.49
N GLY A 271 4.77 6.90 15.20
CA GLY A 271 3.75 7.86 15.60
C GLY A 271 2.86 8.37 14.47
N ALA A 272 2.77 7.66 13.33
CA ALA A 272 1.84 8.00 12.26
C ALA A 272 0.37 7.98 12.73
N TYR A 273 -0.43 8.87 12.17
CA TYR A 273 -1.88 8.97 12.38
C TYR A 273 -2.53 9.60 11.13
N PRO A 274 -3.86 9.59 10.96
CA PRO A 274 -4.50 10.16 9.78
C PRO A 274 -4.05 11.61 9.51
N GLY A 275 -3.41 11.84 8.35
CA GLY A 275 -2.85 13.14 7.95
C GLY A 275 -1.37 13.36 8.30
N TYR A 276 -0.75 12.50 9.11
CA TYR A 276 0.68 12.55 9.46
C TYR A 276 1.37 11.20 9.16
N PRO A 277 2.35 11.17 8.24
CA PRO A 277 2.99 9.91 7.82
C PRO A 277 3.86 9.26 8.90
N GLY A 278 4.06 9.93 10.04
CA GLY A 278 4.98 9.52 11.10
C GLY A 278 6.31 10.26 11.02
N ALA A 279 7.18 10.01 12.00
CA ALA A 279 8.53 10.57 12.03
C ALA A 279 9.39 10.00 10.89
N LEU A 280 9.88 10.89 10.02
CA LEU A 280 10.71 10.55 8.86
C LEU A 280 12.10 11.20 8.96
N LEU A 281 13.08 10.61 8.26
CA LEU A 281 14.38 11.24 8.04
C LEU A 281 14.20 12.41 7.05
N VAL A 282 14.96 13.48 7.25
CA VAL A 282 14.96 14.66 6.37
C VAL A 282 16.37 14.92 5.88
N ASP A 283 16.56 15.03 4.57
CA ASP A 283 17.86 15.41 4.01
C ASP A 283 18.20 16.86 4.34
N LYS A 284 19.42 17.10 4.81
CA LYS A 284 19.84 18.45 5.23
C LYS A 284 19.87 19.46 4.08
N MET A 285 20.22 19.02 2.87
CA MET A 285 20.40 19.88 1.70
C MET A 285 19.11 19.99 0.87
N SER A 286 18.57 18.86 0.42
CA SER A 286 17.39 18.85 -0.45
C SER A 286 16.08 19.02 0.31
N LYS A 287 16.10 18.90 1.65
CA LYS A 287 14.90 18.85 2.51
C LYS A 287 13.96 17.68 2.22
N ALA A 288 14.39 16.71 1.41
CA ALA A 288 13.59 15.55 1.07
C ALA A 288 13.33 14.67 2.30
N SER A 289 12.08 14.24 2.46
CA SER A 289 11.67 13.32 3.53
C SER A 289 11.70 11.88 3.04
N TYR A 290 12.21 10.95 3.84
CA TYR A 290 12.40 9.54 3.48
C TYR A 290 12.50 8.65 4.73
N ASN A 291 12.44 7.33 4.55
CA ASN A 291 12.68 6.36 5.64
C ASN A 291 13.61 5.21 5.24
N ALA A 292 14.06 5.14 3.99
CA ALA A 292 14.96 4.08 3.53
C ALA A 292 16.07 4.62 2.63
N TYR A 293 17.29 4.13 2.85
CA TYR A 293 18.40 4.27 1.92
C TYR A 293 18.34 3.22 0.81
N GLY A 294 18.77 3.61 -0.38
CA GLY A 294 18.86 2.76 -1.55
C GLY A 294 20.24 2.74 -2.19
N ALA A 295 20.35 1.96 -3.25
CA ALA A 295 21.49 1.92 -4.15
C ALA A 295 21.75 3.31 -4.75
N ASN A 296 22.99 3.54 -5.18
CA ASN A 296 23.40 4.78 -5.87
C ASN A 296 23.07 6.07 -5.09
N GLY A 297 23.04 6.00 -3.76
CA GLY A 297 22.77 7.14 -2.88
C GLY A 297 21.31 7.58 -2.86
N ARG A 298 20.40 6.80 -3.46
CA ARG A 298 18.96 7.09 -3.46
C ARG A 298 18.36 7.01 -2.07
N LYS A 299 17.23 7.71 -1.93
CA LYS A 299 16.39 7.72 -0.75
C LYS A 299 14.98 7.43 -1.18
N PHE A 300 14.29 6.61 -0.40
CA PHE A 300 12.93 6.16 -0.70
C PHE A 300 12.06 6.25 0.54
N LEU A 301 10.76 6.29 0.30
CA LEU A 301 9.73 6.18 1.32
C LEU A 301 9.00 4.86 1.11
N LEU A 302 9.06 3.99 2.12
CA LEU A 302 8.47 2.66 2.07
C LEU A 302 7.35 2.56 3.12
N PRO A 303 6.18 2.04 2.75
CA PRO A 303 5.06 1.92 3.66
C PRO A 303 5.35 0.87 4.75
N ALA A 304 4.69 1.01 5.90
CA ALA A 304 4.72 -0.01 6.94
C ALA A 304 4.14 -1.34 6.42
N THR A 305 4.61 -2.41 7.03
CA THR A 305 4.17 -3.79 6.74
C THR A 305 3.55 -4.37 7.98
N TRP A 306 2.48 -5.14 7.83
CA TRP A 306 1.90 -5.91 8.93
C TRP A 306 2.91 -6.94 9.45
N ASP A 307 3.24 -6.87 10.74
CA ASP A 307 4.12 -7.81 11.43
C ASP A 307 3.28 -8.96 11.99
N LEU A 308 3.49 -10.17 11.46
CA LEU A 308 2.73 -11.37 11.84
C LEU A 308 3.01 -11.83 13.28
N ILE A 309 4.10 -11.38 13.90
CA ILE A 309 4.49 -11.75 15.27
C ILE A 309 3.93 -10.73 16.27
N ARG A 310 4.11 -9.44 15.98
CA ARG A 310 3.65 -8.35 16.85
C ARG A 310 2.19 -7.96 16.64
N LEU A 311 1.57 -8.46 15.58
CA LEU A 311 0.18 -8.18 15.19
C LEU A 311 -0.10 -6.67 15.09
N ASN A 312 0.85 -5.93 14.51
CA ASN A 312 0.75 -4.50 14.30
C ASN A 312 1.49 -4.05 13.05
N CYS A 313 1.28 -2.79 12.65
CA CYS A 313 2.01 -2.19 11.55
C CYS A 313 3.43 -1.82 11.96
N LYS A 314 4.40 -2.48 11.33
CA LYS A 314 5.82 -2.25 11.57
C LYS A 314 6.38 -1.31 10.50
N VAL A 315 6.89 -0.18 10.98
CA VAL A 315 7.69 0.75 10.17
C VAL A 315 9.11 0.24 10.01
N ILE A 316 9.79 0.68 8.96
CA ILE A 316 11.21 0.41 8.79
C ILE A 316 12.02 1.17 9.85
N THR A 317 12.97 0.48 10.48
CA THR A 317 13.88 1.00 11.51
C THR A 317 15.31 0.71 11.13
#